data_AF-A0A7X9B3H0-F1
#
_entry.id   AF-A0A7X9B3H0-F1
#
_cell.length_a   1.000
_cell.length_b   1.000
_cell.length_c   1.000
_cell.angle_alpha   90.00
_cell.angle_beta   90.00
_cell.angle_gamma   90.00
#
_symmetry.space_group_name_H-M   'P 1'
#
loop_
_entity.id
_entity.type
_entity.pdbx_description
1 polymer ?
#
loop_
_entity_poly.entity_id
_entity_poly.type
_entity_poly.pdbx_seq_one_letter_code
_entity_poly.pdbx_strand_id
1 'polypeptide(L)'
;TVRDTVLTGRMTYRTIGSAGKPVSMGSYDISANRALNVSFINCSQTNDINDRRYWGIFGSNYCKNLRYDGCSFSRFDAHMGVANASIRNSTMGHAGVNAIGCGTFTIENSTINGWNFISLRGDYGSTWEGEIIIRNCVFIPGGGAKNNATLIGGSYSGMHDFGYTCYMPERIVIDGLHIKDGNANENYAGPAVFGNFNPKNTSSDYVEKFPYVMTKEVIAKGVRSDSGKPLRISDNTYMFRNVKLRVLDKKKK
;
A
#
# COMPACT_ATOMS: atom_id res chain seq x y z
N THR A 1 20.70 -7.90 9.53
CA THR A 1 20.78 -7.18 8.24
C THR A 1 21.16 -8.15 7.15
N VAL A 2 20.48 -8.08 6.00
CA VAL A 2 20.86 -8.75 4.75
C VAL A 2 21.38 -7.67 3.82
N ARG A 3 22.53 -7.89 3.16
CA ARG A 3 23.20 -6.86 2.37
C ARG A 3 23.83 -7.45 1.12
N ASP A 4 23.81 -6.69 0.02
CA ASP A 4 24.51 -7.02 -1.24
C ASP A 4 24.18 -8.45 -1.72
N THR A 5 22.90 -8.82 -1.60
CA THR A 5 22.41 -10.20 -1.78
C THR A 5 21.37 -10.23 -2.88
N VAL A 6 21.44 -11.27 -3.72
CA VAL A 6 20.42 -11.58 -4.72
C VAL A 6 19.54 -12.73 -4.20
N LEU A 7 18.23 -12.55 -4.21
CA LEU A 7 17.21 -13.50 -3.74
C LEU A 7 16.35 -13.98 -4.91
N THR A 8 15.69 -15.12 -4.78
CA THR A 8 14.87 -15.71 -5.84
C THR A 8 13.39 -15.70 -5.49
N GLY A 9 12.60 -14.91 -6.22
CA GLY A 9 11.15 -14.96 -6.11
C GLY A 9 10.62 -16.35 -6.46
N ARG A 10 9.71 -16.89 -5.65
CA ARG A 10 9.17 -18.25 -5.85
C ARG A 10 7.84 -18.20 -6.58
N MET A 11 7.50 -19.27 -7.29
CA MET A 11 6.30 -19.33 -8.13
C MET A 11 5.01 -19.30 -7.32
N THR A 12 3.99 -18.70 -7.92
CA THR A 12 2.60 -18.82 -7.45
C THR A 12 2.03 -20.17 -7.90
N TYR A 13 1.36 -20.87 -6.99
CA TYR A 13 0.59 -22.09 -7.27
C TYR A 13 -0.83 -21.95 -6.72
N ARG A 14 -1.71 -22.90 -7.05
CA ARG A 14 -3.10 -22.94 -6.54
C ARG A 14 -3.25 -24.01 -5.47
N THR A 15 -4.02 -23.68 -4.43
CA THR A 15 -4.44 -24.61 -3.36
C THR A 15 -5.90 -24.36 -2.98
N ILE A 16 -6.47 -25.19 -2.10
CA ILE A 16 -7.81 -24.98 -1.54
C ILE A 16 -7.69 -24.19 -0.23
N GLY A 17 -8.35 -23.03 -0.18
CA GLY A 17 -8.37 -22.17 1.00
C GLY A 17 -9.36 -22.66 2.07
N SER A 18 -9.35 -22.01 3.23
CA SER A 18 -10.23 -22.35 4.37
C SER A 18 -11.72 -22.30 4.05
N ALA A 19 -12.13 -21.49 3.06
CA ALA A 19 -13.50 -21.41 2.56
C ALA A 19 -13.86 -22.49 1.52
N GLY A 20 -13.01 -23.51 1.34
CA GLY A 20 -13.22 -24.60 0.36
C GLY A 20 -13.09 -24.17 -1.10
N LYS A 21 -12.55 -22.97 -1.38
CA LYS A 21 -12.41 -22.41 -2.73
C LYS A 21 -10.93 -22.37 -3.16
N PRO A 22 -10.64 -22.48 -4.47
CA PRO A 22 -9.29 -22.29 -4.97
C PRO A 22 -8.73 -20.90 -4.60
N VAL A 23 -7.51 -20.88 -4.07
CA VAL A 23 -6.76 -19.66 -3.75
C VAL A 23 -5.34 -19.74 -4.33
N SER A 24 -4.77 -18.58 -4.64
CA SER A 24 -3.35 -18.47 -5.00
C SER A 24 -2.50 -18.51 -3.74
N MET A 25 -1.38 -19.23 -3.80
CA MET A 25 -0.41 -19.38 -2.72
C MET A 25 1.01 -19.33 -3.28
N GLY A 26 1.99 -19.03 -2.43
CA GLY A 26 3.40 -19.19 -2.74
C GLY A 26 4.23 -19.27 -1.48
N SER A 27 5.50 -19.61 -1.64
CA SER A 27 6.49 -19.51 -0.56
C SER A 27 7.40 -18.32 -0.81
N TYR A 28 8.24 -18.02 0.17
CA TYR A 28 9.22 -16.94 0.12
C TYR A 28 10.63 -17.52 0.10
N ASP A 29 11.57 -16.78 -0.46
CA ASP A 29 12.98 -17.16 -0.36
C ASP A 29 13.51 -16.93 1.05
N ILE A 30 13.14 -15.77 1.60
CA ILE A 30 13.49 -15.37 2.96
C ILE A 30 12.25 -14.79 3.64
N SER A 31 12.09 -15.06 4.93
CA SER A 31 11.02 -14.48 5.75
C SER A 31 11.58 -13.97 7.07
N ALA A 32 10.89 -13.00 7.65
CA ALA A 32 11.20 -12.50 8.98
C ALA A 32 9.99 -12.71 9.90
N ASN A 33 10.21 -13.27 11.08
CA ASN A 33 9.16 -13.51 12.06
C ASN A 33 9.64 -13.07 13.44
N ARG A 34 8.87 -12.21 14.13
CA ARG A 34 9.17 -11.71 15.48
C ARG A 34 10.59 -11.13 15.60
N ALA A 35 10.99 -10.34 14.60
CA ALA A 35 12.34 -9.80 14.50
C ALA A 35 12.35 -8.28 14.67
N LEU A 36 13.45 -7.76 15.24
CA LEU A 36 13.66 -6.32 15.45
C LEU A 36 14.77 -5.84 14.52
N ASN A 37 14.64 -4.63 13.98
CA ASN A 37 15.66 -3.95 13.18
C ASN A 37 16.12 -4.78 11.96
N VAL A 38 15.16 -5.35 11.23
CA VAL A 38 15.46 -6.10 9.99
C VAL A 38 15.68 -5.11 8.85
N SER A 39 16.87 -5.17 8.27
CA SER A 39 17.24 -4.34 7.12
C SER A 39 17.68 -5.18 5.94
N PHE A 40 17.21 -4.82 4.75
CA PHE A 40 17.71 -5.24 3.44
C PHE A 40 18.38 -4.04 2.78
N ILE A 41 19.64 -4.20 2.38
CA ILE A 41 20.46 -3.11 1.85
C ILE A 41 21.09 -3.59 0.55
N ASN A 42 20.85 -2.86 -0.55
CA ASN A 42 21.39 -3.19 -1.88
C ASN A 42 21.05 -4.63 -2.31
N CYS A 43 19.82 -5.06 -2.09
CA CYS A 43 19.38 -6.41 -2.43
C CYS A 43 18.51 -6.42 -3.69
N SER A 44 18.55 -7.50 -4.45
CA SER A 44 17.77 -7.64 -5.68
C SER A 44 17.16 -9.02 -5.84
N GLN A 45 16.22 -9.16 -6.77
CA GLN A 45 15.59 -10.42 -7.14
C GLN A 45 16.22 -10.98 -8.43
N THR A 46 16.42 -12.30 -8.52
CA THR A 46 16.94 -12.97 -9.73
C THR A 46 15.96 -12.91 -10.90
N ASN A 47 14.66 -13.07 -10.62
CA ASN A 47 13.59 -12.98 -11.61
C ASN A 47 13.01 -11.56 -11.71
N ASP A 48 12.36 -11.26 -12.83
CA ASP A 48 11.69 -9.98 -13.07
C ASP A 48 10.68 -9.66 -11.94
N ILE A 49 10.90 -8.54 -11.26
CA ILE A 49 10.07 -8.06 -10.16
C ILE A 49 8.62 -7.78 -10.59
N ASN A 50 8.37 -7.60 -11.88
CA ASN A 50 7.04 -7.35 -12.44
C ASN A 50 6.36 -8.60 -13.00
N ASP A 51 7.02 -9.76 -12.99
CA ASP A 51 6.43 -11.00 -13.48
C ASP A 51 5.46 -11.60 -12.45
N ARG A 52 4.16 -11.56 -12.79
CA ARG A 52 3.04 -11.98 -11.95
C ARG A 52 2.95 -13.51 -11.78
N ARG A 53 3.77 -14.29 -12.47
CA ARG A 53 3.90 -15.74 -12.24
C ARG A 53 4.57 -16.04 -10.90
N TYR A 54 5.37 -15.12 -10.37
CA TYR A 54 6.03 -15.26 -9.08
C TYR A 54 5.19 -14.64 -7.95
N TRP A 55 5.12 -15.35 -6.83
CA TRP A 55 4.45 -14.91 -5.61
C TRP A 55 5.19 -13.74 -4.96
N GLY A 56 6.51 -13.89 -4.88
CA GLY A 56 7.45 -12.90 -4.38
C GLY A 56 8.59 -13.52 -3.58
N ILE A 57 9.34 -12.69 -2.88
CA ILE A 57 10.57 -13.09 -2.17
C ILE A 57 10.47 -13.08 -0.65
N PHE A 58 9.55 -12.29 -0.09
CA PHE A 58 9.56 -11.93 1.32
C PHE A 58 8.16 -11.73 1.90
N GLY A 59 8.01 -12.18 3.14
CA GLY A 59 6.90 -11.86 4.03
C GLY A 59 7.43 -11.63 5.45
N SER A 60 6.85 -10.66 6.17
CA SER A 60 7.22 -10.35 7.55
C SER A 60 6.04 -10.43 8.52
N ASN A 61 6.26 -11.08 9.66
CA ASN A 61 5.26 -11.20 10.72
C ASN A 61 5.84 -10.66 12.03
N TYR A 62 5.09 -9.82 12.73
CA TYR A 62 5.40 -9.25 14.04
C TYR A 62 6.78 -8.61 14.13
N CYS A 63 7.23 -8.00 13.03
CA CYS A 63 8.54 -7.38 12.96
C CYS A 63 8.47 -5.91 13.40
N LYS A 64 9.57 -5.39 13.97
CA LYS A 64 9.68 -3.96 14.28
C LYS A 64 10.87 -3.35 13.56
N ASN A 65 10.69 -2.13 13.06
CA ASN A 65 11.69 -1.34 12.34
C ASN A 65 12.20 -2.09 11.08
N LEU A 66 11.29 -2.40 10.16
CA LEU A 66 11.66 -2.95 8.85
C LEU A 66 12.24 -1.87 7.94
N ARG A 67 13.36 -2.14 7.29
CA ARG A 67 13.99 -1.18 6.36
C ARG A 67 14.45 -1.85 5.07
N TYR A 68 13.98 -1.36 3.94
CA TYR A 68 14.53 -1.66 2.63
C TYR A 68 15.26 -0.42 2.11
N ASP A 69 16.50 -0.58 1.69
CA ASP A 69 17.31 0.51 1.13
C ASP A 69 18.09 0.02 -0.09
N GLY A 70 17.99 0.71 -1.22
CA GLY A 70 18.66 0.27 -2.45
C GLY A 70 18.14 -1.06 -3.01
N CYS A 71 16.89 -1.42 -2.74
CA CYS A 71 16.35 -2.75 -3.05
C CYS A 71 15.52 -2.77 -4.35
N SER A 72 15.61 -3.86 -5.11
CA SER A 72 14.76 -4.12 -6.28
C SER A 72 14.05 -5.46 -6.11
N PHE A 73 12.80 -5.41 -5.64
CA PHE A 73 12.04 -6.60 -5.23
C PHE A 73 10.62 -6.57 -5.80
N SER A 74 10.00 -7.73 -5.94
CA SER A 74 8.59 -7.84 -6.37
C SER A 74 7.60 -7.22 -5.39
N ARG A 75 7.95 -7.13 -4.09
CA ARG A 75 7.11 -6.56 -3.03
C ARG A 75 7.87 -6.08 -1.80
N PHE A 76 7.20 -5.21 -1.05
CA PHE A 76 7.34 -5.08 0.40
C PHE A 76 6.09 -5.70 1.05
N ASP A 77 6.26 -6.54 2.07
CA ASP A 77 5.15 -7.27 2.70
C ASP A 77 5.26 -7.23 4.22
N ALA A 78 4.58 -6.25 4.81
CA ALA A 78 4.26 -6.22 6.24
C ALA A 78 2.99 -7.07 6.42
N HIS A 79 3.18 -8.36 6.71
CA HIS A 79 2.12 -9.35 6.60
C HIS A 79 1.20 -9.36 7.82
N MET A 80 1.77 -9.20 9.03
CA MET A 80 1.00 -9.21 10.28
C MET A 80 1.71 -8.39 11.36
N GLY A 81 1.04 -7.41 11.97
CA GLY A 81 1.50 -6.74 13.20
C GLY A 81 2.88 -6.10 13.14
N VAL A 82 3.25 -5.45 12.02
CA VAL A 82 4.55 -4.79 11.89
C VAL A 82 4.52 -3.40 12.53
N ALA A 83 5.57 -3.01 13.24
CA ALA A 83 5.70 -1.67 13.82
C ALA A 83 6.87 -0.91 13.21
N ASN A 84 6.61 0.25 12.62
CA ASN A 84 7.55 1.07 11.86
C ASN A 84 8.14 0.36 10.64
N ALA A 85 8.14 1.08 9.51
CA ALA A 85 8.69 0.58 8.27
C ALA A 85 9.33 1.70 7.44
N SER A 86 10.32 1.34 6.63
CA SER A 86 10.89 2.24 5.63
C SER A 86 11.27 1.54 4.34
N ILE A 87 10.96 2.18 3.21
CA ILE A 87 11.43 1.81 1.87
C ILE A 87 12.16 3.04 1.31
N ARG A 88 13.43 2.91 0.98
CA ARG A 88 14.28 4.01 0.52
C ARG A 88 15.04 3.61 -0.73
N ASN A 89 15.18 4.51 -1.69
CA ASN A 89 16.03 4.30 -2.87
C ASN A 89 15.73 2.97 -3.58
N SER A 90 14.47 2.54 -3.62
CA SER A 90 14.08 1.16 -3.96
C SER A 90 13.01 1.11 -5.04
N THR A 91 12.89 -0.04 -5.70
CA THR A 91 11.83 -0.34 -6.66
C THR A 91 11.04 -1.56 -6.23
N MET A 92 9.74 -1.38 -5.98
CA MET A 92 8.81 -2.47 -5.68
C MET A 92 7.99 -2.84 -6.92
N GLY A 93 8.01 -4.11 -7.30
CA GLY A 93 7.39 -4.64 -8.51
C GLY A 93 5.88 -4.87 -8.42
N HIS A 94 5.39 -5.87 -9.15
CA HIS A 94 3.96 -6.06 -9.44
C HIS A 94 3.08 -6.29 -8.20
N ALA A 95 3.66 -6.86 -7.14
CA ALA A 95 2.94 -7.13 -5.90
C ALA A 95 2.94 -5.90 -4.97
N GLY A 96 3.80 -4.90 -5.24
CA GLY A 96 3.76 -3.58 -4.63
C GLY A 96 4.05 -3.60 -3.13
N VAL A 97 3.44 -2.65 -2.42
CA VAL A 97 3.58 -2.51 -0.97
C VAL A 97 2.31 -3.04 -0.31
N ASN A 98 2.42 -4.15 0.40
CA ASN A 98 1.34 -4.70 1.23
C ASN A 98 1.68 -4.44 2.68
N ALA A 99 0.74 -3.85 3.43
CA ALA A 99 1.02 -3.43 4.79
C ALA A 99 -0.16 -3.65 5.72
N ILE A 100 0.17 -4.11 6.92
CA ILE A 100 -0.60 -3.93 8.14
C ILE A 100 0.39 -3.58 9.25
N GLY A 101 0.01 -2.68 10.15
CA GLY A 101 0.88 -2.38 11.27
C GLY A 101 0.50 -1.17 12.09
N CYS A 102 1.53 -0.57 12.68
CA CYS A 102 1.45 0.65 13.45
C CYS A 102 2.75 1.46 13.35
N GLY A 103 2.72 2.69 13.88
CA GLY A 103 3.85 3.61 13.91
C GLY A 103 4.05 4.35 12.60
N THR A 104 5.29 4.68 12.28
CA THR A 104 5.61 5.48 11.09
C THR A 104 6.04 4.59 9.93
N PHE A 105 5.37 4.73 8.79
CA PHE A 105 5.79 4.14 7.52
C PHE A 105 6.29 5.21 6.56
N THR A 106 7.58 5.19 6.25
CA THR A 106 8.19 6.13 5.28
C THR A 106 8.57 5.43 3.98
N ILE A 107 8.11 5.96 2.85
CA ILE A 107 8.54 5.56 1.51
C ILE A 107 9.19 6.78 0.85
N GLU A 108 10.46 6.65 0.50
CA GLU A 108 11.27 7.78 0.04
C GLU A 108 12.13 7.40 -1.17
N ASN A 109 12.26 8.31 -2.14
CA ASN A 109 13.10 8.14 -3.33
C ASN A 109 12.88 6.79 -4.04
N SER A 110 11.63 6.34 -4.14
CA SER A 110 11.31 4.96 -4.53
C SER A 110 10.26 4.90 -5.63
N THR A 111 10.29 3.82 -6.42
CA THR A 111 9.32 3.53 -7.48
C THR A 111 8.44 2.35 -7.09
N ILE A 112 7.12 2.50 -7.17
CA ILE A 112 6.15 1.45 -6.84
C ILE A 112 5.33 1.09 -8.07
N ASN A 113 5.33 -0.18 -8.45
CA ASN A 113 4.61 -0.72 -9.63
C ASN A 113 3.34 -1.51 -9.25
N GLY A 114 2.88 -1.38 -8.00
CA GLY A 114 1.72 -2.09 -7.48
C GLY A 114 0.38 -1.60 -8.07
N TRP A 115 -0.69 -2.33 -7.77
CA TRP A 115 -2.06 -1.90 -8.09
C TRP A 115 -2.46 -0.61 -7.37
N ASN A 116 -2.10 -0.53 -6.09
CA ASN A 116 -2.13 0.69 -5.28
C ASN A 116 -0.70 1.08 -4.91
N PHE A 117 -0.49 2.33 -4.48
CA PHE A 117 0.82 2.73 -3.94
C PHE A 117 1.13 1.96 -2.64
N ILE A 118 0.13 1.84 -1.74
CA ILE A 118 0.13 0.95 -0.58
C ILE A 118 -1.22 0.23 -0.56
N SER A 119 -1.17 -1.10 -0.40
CA SER A 119 -2.35 -1.94 -0.18
C SER A 119 -2.40 -2.35 1.28
N LEU A 120 -3.35 -1.82 2.04
CA LEU A 120 -3.60 -2.21 3.41
C LEU A 120 -4.30 -3.56 3.44
N ARG A 121 -3.70 -4.51 4.18
CA ARG A 121 -4.08 -5.92 4.19
C ARG A 121 -5.48 -6.14 4.79
N GLY A 122 -6.48 -6.39 3.93
CA GLY A 122 -7.88 -6.57 4.35
C GLY A 122 -8.14 -7.85 5.15
N ASP A 123 -7.29 -8.87 4.98
CA ASP A 123 -7.25 -10.09 5.79
C ASP A 123 -6.93 -9.82 7.28
N TYR A 124 -6.49 -8.61 7.60
CA TYR A 124 -6.25 -8.13 8.96
C TYR A 124 -6.83 -6.73 9.19
N GLY A 125 -8.01 -6.46 8.63
CA GLY A 125 -8.76 -5.23 8.91
C GLY A 125 -8.22 -3.97 8.24
N SER A 126 -7.30 -4.12 7.27
CA SER A 126 -6.65 -3.02 6.56
C SER A 126 -6.01 -1.99 7.50
N THR A 127 -5.49 -2.42 8.65
CA THR A 127 -5.05 -1.48 9.69
C THR A 127 -3.62 -0.94 9.51
N TRP A 128 -3.44 0.37 9.69
CA TRP A 128 -2.17 1.02 10.01
C TRP A 128 -2.38 2.10 11.07
N GLU A 129 -2.11 1.81 12.33
CA GLU A 129 -2.24 2.78 13.42
C GLU A 129 -0.99 3.70 13.49
N GLY A 130 -1.05 4.87 12.85
CA GLY A 130 0.04 5.84 12.90
C GLY A 130 0.11 6.72 11.65
N GLU A 131 1.32 7.01 11.19
CA GLU A 131 1.54 7.95 10.07
C GLU A 131 2.15 7.25 8.84
N ILE A 132 1.75 7.70 7.66
CA ILE A 132 2.37 7.33 6.38
C ILE A 132 2.99 8.57 5.74
N ILE A 133 4.25 8.44 5.32
CA ILE A 133 5.05 9.50 4.72
C ILE A 133 5.55 9.03 3.36
N ILE A 134 5.22 9.78 2.31
CA ILE A 134 5.62 9.51 0.92
C ILE A 134 6.43 10.69 0.42
N ARG A 135 7.69 10.46 0.05
CA ARG A 135 8.61 11.52 -0.39
C ARG A 135 9.33 11.17 -1.68
N ASN A 136 9.33 12.07 -2.66
CA ASN A 136 10.11 11.95 -3.90
C ASN A 136 9.92 10.58 -4.57
N CYS A 137 8.67 10.13 -4.67
CA CYS A 137 8.35 8.79 -5.17
C CYS A 137 7.74 8.84 -6.57
N VAL A 138 7.85 7.71 -7.27
CA VAL A 138 7.15 7.46 -8.53
C VAL A 138 6.15 6.32 -8.32
N PHE A 139 4.90 6.54 -8.69
CA PHE A 139 3.87 5.52 -8.72
C PHE A 139 3.54 5.14 -10.15
N ILE A 140 3.64 3.86 -10.48
CA ILE A 140 3.25 3.29 -11.77
C ILE A 140 2.07 2.32 -11.53
N PRO A 141 0.81 2.79 -11.55
CA PRO A 141 -0.35 1.98 -11.24
C PRO A 141 -0.41 0.71 -12.10
N GLY A 142 -0.53 -0.44 -11.46
CA GLY A 142 -0.62 -1.74 -12.13
C GLY A 142 0.58 -2.05 -13.03
N GLY A 143 1.76 -1.47 -12.75
CA GLY A 143 2.95 -1.61 -13.59
C GLY A 143 2.80 -1.02 -14.99
N GLY A 144 1.87 -0.08 -15.18
CA GLY A 144 1.59 0.58 -16.46
C GLY A 144 0.41 -0.02 -17.23
N ALA A 145 -0.22 -1.08 -16.70
CA ALA A 145 -1.48 -1.59 -17.24
C ALA A 145 -2.61 -0.56 -17.13
N LYS A 146 -3.70 -0.76 -17.89
CA LYS A 146 -4.90 0.10 -17.81
C LYS A 146 -5.49 0.02 -16.40
N ASN A 147 -5.31 1.07 -15.60
CA ASN A 147 -5.67 1.07 -14.18
C ASN A 147 -5.90 2.50 -13.66
N ASN A 148 -6.85 2.66 -12.74
CA ASN A 148 -7.08 3.92 -12.05
C ASN A 148 -6.10 4.03 -10.87
N ALA A 149 -5.40 5.16 -10.74
CA ALA A 149 -4.45 5.32 -9.65
C ALA A 149 -5.16 5.49 -8.29
N THR A 150 -4.79 4.64 -7.35
CA THR A 150 -5.21 4.72 -5.95
C THR A 150 -3.97 4.65 -5.06
N LEU A 151 -3.81 5.59 -4.13
CA LEU A 151 -2.64 5.61 -3.25
C LEU A 151 -2.77 4.57 -2.15
N ILE A 152 -3.82 4.64 -1.34
CA ILE A 152 -4.09 3.71 -0.24
C ILE A 152 -5.30 2.85 -0.60
N GLY A 153 -5.05 1.58 -0.90
CA GLY A 153 -6.09 0.58 -1.12
C GLY A 153 -6.32 -0.27 0.12
N GLY A 154 -7.48 -0.91 0.21
CA GLY A 154 -7.86 -1.80 1.31
C GLY A 154 -9.35 -2.11 1.30
N SER A 155 -9.81 -2.84 2.30
CA SER A 155 -11.21 -3.23 2.46
C SER A 155 -11.55 -3.35 3.94
N TYR A 156 -12.62 -2.68 4.37
CA TYR A 156 -13.09 -2.79 5.75
C TYR A 156 -14.60 -2.54 5.82
N SER A 157 -15.37 -3.58 6.14
CA SER A 157 -16.83 -3.48 6.22
C SER A 157 -17.34 -2.97 7.57
N GLY A 158 -16.51 -3.02 8.62
CA GLY A 158 -16.95 -2.79 10.00
C GLY A 158 -17.92 -3.87 10.54
N MET A 159 -18.03 -5.02 9.87
CA MET A 159 -18.90 -6.13 10.32
C MET A 159 -18.13 -7.29 10.95
N HIS A 160 -16.82 -7.36 10.73
CA HIS A 160 -15.98 -8.44 11.22
C HIS A 160 -15.23 -8.00 12.48
N ASP A 161 -15.26 -8.86 13.49
CA ASP A 161 -14.44 -8.69 14.69
C ASP A 161 -13.06 -9.28 14.44
N PHE A 162 -12.05 -8.42 14.25
CA PHE A 162 -10.66 -8.84 14.12
C PHE A 162 -10.00 -9.13 15.49
N GLY A 163 -10.70 -8.89 16.61
CA GLY A 163 -10.17 -8.98 17.97
C GLY A 163 -9.36 -7.76 18.42
N TYR A 164 -9.38 -6.67 17.62
CA TYR A 164 -8.73 -5.39 17.92
C TYR A 164 -9.35 -4.25 17.11
N THR A 165 -9.15 -3.02 17.59
CA THR A 165 -9.55 -1.80 16.86
C THR A 165 -8.75 -1.66 15.58
N CYS A 166 -9.44 -1.44 14.47
CA CYS A 166 -8.80 -1.21 13.18
C CYS A 166 -8.65 0.29 12.92
N TYR A 167 -7.50 0.69 12.38
CA TYR A 167 -7.14 2.08 12.13
C TYR A 167 -6.70 2.28 10.69
N MET A 168 -7.16 3.34 10.06
CA MET A 168 -6.43 3.95 8.97
C MET A 168 -5.24 4.75 9.52
N PRO A 169 -4.21 5.05 8.71
CA PRO A 169 -3.19 6.01 9.14
C PRO A 169 -3.85 7.32 9.55
N GLU A 170 -3.56 7.81 10.74
CA GLU A 170 -4.15 9.04 11.28
C GLU A 170 -3.82 10.23 10.38
N ARG A 171 -2.59 10.27 9.87
CA ARG A 171 -2.09 11.30 8.95
C ARG A 171 -1.31 10.68 7.80
N ILE A 172 -1.51 11.24 6.61
CA ILE A 172 -0.71 10.93 5.42
C ILE A 172 -0.03 12.21 4.93
N VAL A 173 1.29 12.16 4.74
CA VAL A 173 2.09 13.25 4.18
C VAL A 173 2.65 12.81 2.84
N ILE A 174 2.42 13.62 1.80
CA ILE A 174 2.90 13.39 0.44
C ILE A 174 3.71 14.62 0.01
N ASP A 175 4.97 14.43 -0.33
CA ASP A 175 5.86 15.48 -0.81
C ASP A 175 6.66 15.00 -2.04
N GLY A 176 6.32 15.48 -3.23
CA GLY A 176 7.00 15.07 -4.46
C GLY A 176 6.60 13.67 -4.94
N LEU A 177 5.33 13.46 -5.26
CA LEU A 177 4.84 12.19 -5.82
C LEU A 177 4.51 12.37 -7.31
N HIS A 178 5.17 11.60 -8.18
CA HIS A 178 4.80 11.52 -9.59
C HIS A 178 4.00 10.25 -9.87
N ILE A 179 2.76 10.41 -10.35
CA ILE A 179 1.83 9.33 -10.67
C ILE A 179 1.76 9.16 -12.19
N LYS A 180 2.17 7.99 -12.69
CA LYS A 180 2.14 7.61 -14.11
C LYS A 180 0.79 7.02 -14.52
N ASP A 181 -0.28 7.81 -14.39
CA ASP A 181 -1.66 7.39 -14.65
C ASP A 181 -2.17 7.76 -16.06
N GLY A 182 -1.28 7.93 -17.04
CA GLY A 182 -1.64 8.22 -18.43
C GLY A 182 -2.49 7.12 -19.09
N ASN A 183 -2.45 5.88 -18.58
CA ASN A 183 -3.22 4.74 -19.07
C ASN A 183 -4.51 4.49 -18.28
N ALA A 184 -5.04 5.47 -17.54
CA ALA A 184 -6.25 5.29 -16.74
C ALA A 184 -7.51 4.95 -17.57
N ASN A 185 -8.57 4.47 -16.90
CA ASN A 185 -9.82 4.13 -17.58
C ASN A 185 -10.55 5.35 -18.14
N GLU A 186 -11.49 5.11 -19.05
CA GLU A 186 -12.45 6.11 -19.48
C GLU A 186 -13.23 6.65 -18.28
N ASN A 187 -13.53 7.95 -18.28
CA ASN A 187 -14.18 8.67 -17.17
C ASN A 187 -13.37 8.75 -15.86
N TYR A 188 -12.07 8.47 -15.89
CA TYR A 188 -11.20 8.63 -14.74
C TYR A 188 -11.14 10.09 -14.26
N ALA A 189 -11.58 10.30 -13.01
CA ALA A 189 -11.67 11.61 -12.36
C ALA A 189 -10.33 12.12 -11.80
N GLY A 190 -9.27 11.30 -11.85
CA GLY A 190 -7.96 11.58 -11.25
C GLY A 190 -7.60 10.63 -10.12
N PRO A 191 -6.34 10.70 -9.64
CA PRO A 191 -5.81 9.78 -8.64
C PRO A 191 -6.54 9.95 -7.31
N ALA A 192 -6.97 8.84 -6.72
CA ALA A 192 -7.61 8.84 -5.40
C ALA A 192 -6.57 8.61 -4.30
N VAL A 193 -6.68 9.34 -3.18
CA VAL A 193 -5.91 9.03 -1.98
C VAL A 193 -6.36 7.68 -1.42
N PHE A 194 -7.66 7.44 -1.33
CA PHE A 194 -8.22 6.19 -0.81
C PHE A 194 -9.09 5.48 -1.83
N GLY A 195 -8.91 4.16 -1.92
CA GLY A 195 -9.86 3.29 -2.61
C GLY A 195 -11.22 3.28 -1.91
N ASN A 196 -12.21 2.63 -2.52
CA ASN A 196 -13.50 2.41 -1.87
C ASN A 196 -13.41 1.21 -0.91
N PHE A 197 -13.06 1.47 0.35
CA PHE A 197 -12.88 0.42 1.37
C PHE A 197 -14.19 -0.31 1.71
N ASN A 198 -15.34 0.36 1.53
CA ASN A 198 -16.66 -0.21 1.78
C ASN A 198 -17.72 0.38 0.84
N PRO A 199 -18.04 -0.30 -0.27
CA PRO A 199 -19.05 0.18 -1.22
C PRO A 199 -20.46 0.32 -0.66
N LYS A 200 -20.76 -0.23 0.52
CA LYS A 200 -22.07 -0.13 1.19
C LYS A 200 -22.15 1.03 2.17
N ASN A 201 -21.03 1.59 2.62
CA ASN A 201 -21.00 2.73 3.54
C ASN A 201 -21.19 4.04 2.75
N THR A 202 -22.43 4.32 2.36
CA THR A 202 -22.81 5.45 1.51
C THR A 202 -23.78 6.43 2.18
N SER A 203 -24.32 6.09 3.35
CA SER A 203 -25.23 6.93 4.14
C SER A 203 -25.08 6.64 5.64
N SER A 204 -25.75 7.43 6.47
CA SER A 204 -25.79 7.25 7.93
C SER A 204 -26.48 5.96 8.36
N ASP A 205 -27.21 5.31 7.45
CA ASP A 205 -27.94 4.08 7.71
C ASP A 205 -26.98 2.88 7.80
N TYR A 206 -25.77 3.01 7.27
CA TYR A 206 -24.74 2.00 7.39
C TYR A 206 -24.05 2.11 8.76
N VAL A 207 -24.40 1.22 9.69
CA VAL A 207 -23.83 1.19 11.04
C VAL A 207 -22.80 0.08 11.17
N GLU A 208 -21.53 0.46 11.31
CA GLU A 208 -20.44 -0.48 11.58
C GLU A 208 -20.57 -1.06 13.00
N LYS A 209 -20.55 -2.40 13.13
CA LYS A 209 -20.53 -3.10 14.43
C LYS A 209 -19.18 -2.97 15.12
N PHE A 210 -18.12 -2.93 14.33
CA PHE A 210 -16.73 -2.74 14.75
C PHE A 210 -16.20 -1.51 14.00
N PRO A 211 -16.38 -0.30 14.56
CA PRO A 211 -16.09 0.94 13.84
C PRO A 211 -14.64 1.07 13.41
N TYR A 212 -14.43 1.61 12.21
CA TYR A 212 -13.09 1.88 11.69
C TYR A 212 -12.59 3.26 12.13
N VAL A 213 -11.38 3.34 12.69
CA VAL A 213 -10.79 4.63 13.03
C VAL A 213 -10.21 5.26 11.77
N MET A 214 -10.88 6.29 11.24
CA MET A 214 -10.57 6.90 9.95
C MET A 214 -9.37 7.86 10.00
N THR A 215 -8.70 8.03 8.85
CA THR A 215 -7.68 9.06 8.66
C THR A 215 -8.25 10.44 8.96
N LYS A 216 -7.48 11.29 9.66
CA LYS A 216 -7.91 12.66 9.97
C LYS A 216 -7.54 13.63 8.86
N GLU A 217 -6.30 13.54 8.35
CA GLU A 217 -5.82 14.48 7.34
C GLU A 217 -4.78 13.91 6.37
N VAL A 218 -4.78 14.51 5.19
CA VAL A 218 -3.83 14.25 4.11
C VAL A 218 -3.23 15.58 3.70
N ILE A 219 -1.90 15.69 3.78
CA ILE A 219 -1.15 16.88 3.40
C ILE A 219 -0.35 16.53 2.15
N ALA A 220 -0.63 17.19 1.03
CA ALA A 220 -0.04 16.90 -0.26
C ALA A 220 0.67 18.12 -0.84
N LYS A 221 1.93 17.92 -1.22
CA LYS A 221 2.80 18.86 -1.91
C LYS A 221 3.54 18.10 -3.03
N GLY A 222 3.79 18.76 -4.14
CA GLY A 222 4.55 18.24 -5.27
C GLY A 222 3.91 17.05 -5.96
N VAL A 223 2.58 16.92 -5.95
CA VAL A 223 1.89 15.79 -6.61
C VAL A 223 1.68 16.11 -8.09
N ARG A 224 2.27 15.29 -8.96
CA ARG A 224 2.13 15.37 -10.42
C ARG A 224 1.45 14.12 -10.95
N SER A 225 0.52 14.28 -11.90
CA SER A 225 -0.16 13.19 -12.60
C SER A 225 0.07 13.30 -14.09
N ASP A 226 0.38 12.19 -14.77
CA ASP A 226 0.51 12.18 -16.23
C ASP A 226 -0.83 12.38 -16.94
N SER A 227 -1.95 12.02 -16.29
CA SER A 227 -3.31 12.35 -16.77
C SER A 227 -3.66 13.84 -16.68
N GLY A 228 -2.86 14.64 -15.97
CA GLY A 228 -3.17 16.04 -15.65
C GLY A 228 -4.37 16.24 -14.70
N LYS A 229 -5.01 15.17 -14.23
CA LYS A 229 -6.15 15.24 -13.31
C LYS A 229 -5.70 15.53 -11.87
N PRO A 230 -6.53 16.22 -11.06
CA PRO A 230 -6.18 16.54 -9.69
C PRO A 230 -6.26 15.32 -8.76
N LEU A 231 -5.46 15.34 -7.70
CA LEU A 231 -5.60 14.41 -6.57
C LEU A 231 -6.94 14.65 -5.85
N ARG A 232 -7.68 13.58 -5.60
CA ARG A 232 -8.99 13.58 -4.93
C ARG A 232 -9.00 12.61 -3.74
N ILE A 233 -10.02 12.69 -2.88
CA ILE A 233 -10.05 11.88 -1.67
C ILE A 233 -10.38 10.40 -1.93
N SER A 234 -11.52 10.10 -2.55
CA SER A 234 -12.00 8.74 -2.83
C SER A 234 -13.21 8.81 -3.77
N ASP A 235 -13.59 7.67 -4.36
CA ASP A 235 -14.90 7.49 -5.01
C ASP A 235 -16.03 7.34 -3.98
N ASN A 236 -15.71 6.86 -2.77
CA ASN A 236 -16.67 6.83 -1.67
C ASN A 236 -16.58 8.11 -0.84
N THR A 237 -17.26 9.15 -1.32
CA THR A 237 -17.25 10.47 -0.67
C THR A 237 -17.91 10.46 0.70
N TYR A 238 -18.87 9.57 0.96
CA TYR A 238 -19.54 9.47 2.24
C TYR A 238 -18.59 8.91 3.31
N MET A 239 -17.98 7.74 3.08
CA MET A 239 -17.05 7.13 4.05
C MET A 239 -15.91 8.08 4.44
N PHE A 240 -15.36 8.82 3.46
CA PHE A 240 -14.23 9.72 3.66
C PHE A 240 -14.61 11.20 3.88
N ARG A 241 -15.88 11.51 4.15
CA ARG A 241 -16.41 12.89 4.24
C ARG A 241 -15.72 13.79 5.27
N ASN A 242 -15.13 13.19 6.31
CA ASN A 242 -14.49 13.91 7.40
C ASN A 242 -12.96 14.04 7.23
N VAL A 243 -12.37 13.46 6.18
CA VAL A 243 -10.93 13.55 5.96
C VAL A 243 -10.56 14.89 5.34
N LYS A 244 -9.61 15.61 5.94
CA LYS A 244 -9.15 16.90 5.45
C LYS A 244 -8.00 16.73 4.46
N LEU A 245 -8.25 16.99 3.17
CA LEU A 245 -7.20 17.04 2.14
C LEU A 245 -6.68 18.47 1.95
N ARG A 246 -5.39 18.70 2.25
CA ARG A 246 -4.69 19.97 2.05
C ARG A 246 -3.65 19.84 0.95
N VAL A 247 -3.91 20.46 -0.21
CA VAL A 247 -2.96 20.53 -1.33
C VAL A 247 -2.24 21.87 -1.30
N LEU A 248 -0.94 21.87 -1.03
CA LEU A 248 -0.16 23.07 -0.74
C LEU A 248 0.36 23.80 -2.01
N ASP A 249 0.31 23.16 -3.18
CA ASP A 249 0.88 23.68 -4.43
C ASP A 249 -0.14 24.33 -5.38
N LYS A 250 -1.38 24.57 -4.93
CA LYS A 250 -2.29 25.43 -5.69
C LYS A 250 -1.76 26.86 -5.64
N LYS A 251 -0.93 27.24 -6.62
CA LYS A 251 -0.84 28.65 -7.02
C LYS A 251 -2.28 29.14 -7.16
N LYS A 252 -2.69 30.07 -6.29
CA LYS A 252 -3.87 30.89 -6.52
C LYS A 252 -3.67 31.50 -7.91
N LYS A 253 -4.46 31.04 -8.89
CA LYS A 253 -4.69 31.82 -10.09
C LYS A 253 -5.58 32.99 -9.70
#